data_AF-A0A137NRY2-F1
#
_entry.id   AF-A0A137NRY2-F1
#
_cell.length_a   1.000
_cell.length_b   1.000
_cell.length_c   1.000
_cell.angle_alpha   90.00
_cell.angle_beta   90.00
_cell.angle_gamma   90.00
#
_symmetry.space_group_name_H-M   'P 1'
#
loop_
_entity.id
_entity.type
_entity.pdbx_description
1 polymer ?
#
loop_
_entity_poly.entity_id
_entity_poly.type
_entity_poly.pdbx_seq_one_letter_code
_entity_poly.pdbx_strand_id
1 'polypeptide(L)'
;MSLLRLQQLKNITQANNSQLLKSFSTSSSLSQIKKVVVIGSGLMGSGIVQVTAASNLSVTMVDLNEKALANGEQIIHKSLARVAKKKFPDQVDAQNDFIKG
;
A
#
# COMPACT_ATOMS: atom_id res chain seq x y z
N MET A 1 -8.54 27.13 33.77
CA MET A 1 -7.31 27.26 32.95
C MET A 1 -6.61 25.91 32.75
N SER A 2 -7.31 24.84 32.33
CA SER A 2 -6.68 23.54 32.00
C SER A 2 -7.24 22.84 30.75
N LEU A 3 -8.32 23.36 30.16
CA LEU A 3 -8.95 22.77 28.96
C LEU A 3 -8.39 23.32 27.63
N LEU A 4 -7.75 24.49 27.62
CA LEU A 4 -7.10 25.01 26.40
C LEU A 4 -5.79 24.28 26.03
N ARG A 5 -5.20 23.50 26.94
CA ARG A 5 -3.91 22.82 26.72
C ARG A 5 -4.05 21.47 25.99
N LEU A 6 -5.25 20.87 26.04
CA LEU A 6 -5.55 19.59 25.38
C LEU A 6 -5.92 19.73 23.90
N GLN A 7 -6.39 20.91 23.47
CA GLN A 7 -6.65 21.15 22.04
C GLN A 7 -5.38 21.42 21.23
N GLN A 8 -4.28 21.86 21.85
CA GLN A 8 -3.02 22.08 21.11
C GLN A 8 -2.23 20.80 20.82
N LEU A 9 -2.43 19.72 21.58
CA LEU A 9 -1.71 18.46 21.38
C LEU A 9 -2.22 17.63 20.19
N LYS A 10 -3.44 17.88 19.68
CA LYS A 10 -3.97 17.21 18.48
C LYS A 10 -3.51 17.84 17.16
N ASN A 11 -2.99 19.07 17.19
CA ASN A 11 -2.57 19.79 15.98
C ASN A 11 -1.11 19.55 15.58
N ILE A 12 -0.28 18.93 16.43
CA ILE A 12 1.15 18.76 16.18
C ILE A 12 1.46 17.44 15.44
N THR A 13 0.56 16.45 15.47
CA THR A 13 0.81 15.11 14.89
C THR A 13 0.32 14.91 13.46
N GLN A 14 -0.28 15.92 12.81
CA GLN A 14 -0.63 15.87 11.38
C GLN A 14 0.41 16.51 10.45
N ALA A 15 1.42 17.19 10.99
CA ALA A 15 2.54 17.69 10.21
C ALA A 15 3.69 16.71 10.38
N ASN A 16 3.91 15.79 9.43
CA ASN A 16 5.22 15.26 9.01
C ASN A 16 5.06 13.99 8.17
N ASN A 17 4.73 14.17 6.89
CA ASN A 17 5.40 13.46 5.78
C ASN A 17 5.12 14.12 4.42
N SER A 18 5.09 15.46 4.39
CA SER A 18 5.21 16.25 3.16
C SER A 18 6.68 16.63 2.97
N GLN A 19 7.56 15.64 2.79
CA GLN A 19 8.92 15.93 2.35
C GLN A 19 9.07 15.61 0.85
N LEU A 20 9.28 16.69 0.10
CA LEU A 20 9.86 16.77 -1.25
C LEU A 20 8.91 16.57 -2.45
N LEU A 21 7.90 17.44 -2.52
CA LEU A 21 7.26 17.80 -3.78
C LEU A 21 8.23 18.65 -4.62
N LYS A 22 8.90 18.05 -5.61
CA LYS A 22 9.52 18.81 -6.71
C LYS A 22 8.40 19.38 -7.58
N SER A 23 8.02 20.62 -7.28
CA SER A 23 6.92 21.34 -7.94
C SER A 23 7.41 22.15 -9.15
N PHE A 24 6.79 21.91 -10.31
CA PHE A 24 6.71 22.88 -11.43
C PHE A 24 5.35 22.82 -12.15
N SER A 25 4.27 22.33 -11.51
CA SER A 25 2.96 22.26 -12.15
C SER A 25 1.88 22.91 -11.29
N THR A 26 1.38 24.06 -11.76
CA THR A 26 0.23 24.79 -11.22
C THR A 26 -1.05 24.35 -11.92
N SER A 27 -1.45 23.10 -11.70
CA SER A 27 -2.86 22.68 -11.63
C SER A 27 -2.89 21.18 -11.39
N SER A 28 -3.16 20.78 -10.16
CA SER A 28 -3.68 19.43 -9.93
C SER A 28 -4.84 19.53 -8.97
N SER A 29 -6.04 19.49 -9.54
CA SER A 29 -7.11 18.74 -8.89
C SER A 29 -6.60 17.29 -8.81
N LEU A 30 -5.90 16.95 -7.73
CA LEU A 30 -5.57 15.57 -7.41
C LEU A 30 -6.88 14.88 -7.03
N SER A 31 -7.56 14.32 -8.04
CA SER A 31 -8.67 13.41 -7.76
C SER A 31 -8.11 12.27 -6.93
N GLN A 32 -8.67 12.06 -5.74
CA GLN A 32 -8.30 10.94 -4.90
C GLN A 32 -8.56 9.64 -5.67
N ILE A 33 -7.49 8.96 -6.09
CA ILE A 33 -7.59 7.67 -6.76
C ILE A 33 -8.06 6.66 -5.72
N LYS A 34 -9.25 6.10 -5.91
CA LYS A 34 -9.83 5.10 -5.00
C LYS A 34 -9.57 3.68 -5.47
N LYS A 35 -9.55 3.46 -6.78
CA LYS A 35 -9.44 2.14 -7.41
C LYS A 35 -8.40 2.18 -8.53
N VAL A 36 -7.52 1.19 -8.56
CA VAL A 36 -6.50 0.98 -9.59
C VAL A 36 -6.71 -0.39 -10.21
N VAL A 37 -6.64 -0.48 -11.54
CA VAL A 37 -6.67 -1.77 -12.24
C VAL A 37 -5.33 -1.95 -12.93
N VAL A 38 -4.69 -3.09 -12.69
CA VAL A 38 -3.42 -3.47 -13.32
C VAL A 38 -3.72 -4.57 -14.32
N ILE A 39 -3.45 -4.28 -15.60
CA ILE A 39 -3.60 -5.23 -16.69
C ILE A 39 -2.23 -5.87 -16.92
N GLY A 40 -2.16 -7.18 -16.72
CA GLY A 40 -0.94 -7.96 -16.78
C GLY A 40 -0.48 -8.43 -15.40
N SER A 41 -0.36 -9.74 -15.25
CA SER A 41 0.02 -10.45 -14.02
C SER A 41 1.48 -10.91 -13.99
N GLY A 42 2.29 -10.42 -14.94
CA GLY A 42 3.73 -10.72 -15.01
C GLY A 42 4.55 -10.15 -13.86
N LEU A 43 5.89 -10.20 -14.00
CA LEU A 43 6.83 -9.73 -12.98
C LEU A 43 6.63 -8.26 -12.58
N MET A 44 6.42 -7.38 -13.57
CA MET A 44 6.19 -5.96 -13.31
C MET A 44 4.79 -5.70 -12.73
N GLY A 45 3.77 -6.42 -13.22
CA GLY A 45 2.39 -6.28 -12.76
C GLY A 45 2.20 -6.68 -11.29
N SER A 46 2.75 -7.83 -10.89
CA SER A 46 2.77 -8.27 -9.49
C SER A 46 3.48 -7.27 -8.56
N GLY A 47 4.59 -6.67 -9.01
CA GLY A 47 5.28 -5.62 -8.26
C GLY A 47 4.46 -4.34 -8.09
N ILE A 48 3.81 -3.86 -9.15
CA ILE A 48 2.94 -2.68 -9.09
C ILE A 48 1.76 -2.92 -8.16
N VAL A 49 1.11 -4.08 -8.26
CA VAL A 49 0.00 -4.46 -7.39
C VAL A 49 0.46 -4.49 -5.93
N GLN A 50 1.64 -5.08 -5.65
CA GLN A 50 2.18 -5.11 -4.29
C GLN A 50 2.40 -3.70 -3.71
N VAL A 51 3.05 -2.80 -4.46
CA VAL A 51 3.34 -1.44 -3.97
C VAL A 51 2.06 -0.62 -3.83
N THR A 52 1.12 -0.80 -4.74
CA THR A 52 -0.14 -0.06 -4.75
C THR A 52 -1.08 -0.55 -3.64
N ALA A 53 -1.14 -1.87 -3.39
CA ALA A 53 -1.85 -2.45 -2.25
C ALA A 53 -1.20 -2.02 -0.92
N ALA A 54 0.13 -1.99 -0.84
CA ALA A 54 0.85 -1.49 0.33
C ALA A 54 0.62 0.02 0.59
N SER A 55 0.20 0.78 -0.44
CA SER A 55 -0.16 2.19 -0.34
C SER A 55 -1.64 2.42 0.03
N ASN A 56 -2.34 1.36 0.46
CA ASN A 56 -3.72 1.41 0.96
C ASN A 56 -4.76 1.82 -0.10
N LEU A 57 -4.47 1.51 -1.37
CA LEU A 57 -5.37 1.71 -2.52
C LEU A 57 -6.03 0.37 -2.88
N SER A 58 -7.29 0.40 -3.31
CA SER A 58 -7.96 -0.81 -3.82
C SER A 58 -7.42 -1.14 -5.21
N VAL A 59 -6.84 -2.34 -5.38
CA VAL A 59 -6.25 -2.78 -6.65
C VAL A 59 -6.92 -4.04 -7.15
N THR A 60 -7.18 -4.09 -8.46
CA THR A 60 -7.63 -5.31 -9.15
C THR A 60 -6.63 -5.66 -10.24
N MET A 61 -6.11 -6.89 -10.22
CA MET A 61 -5.24 -7.41 -11.28
C MET A 61 -6.07 -8.20 -12.28
N VAL A 62 -5.84 -8.00 -13.58
CA VAL A 62 -6.52 -8.72 -14.66
C VAL A 62 -5.48 -9.22 -15.68
N ASP A 63 -5.60 -10.47 -16.10
CA ASP A 63 -4.81 -11.06 -17.19
C ASP A 63 -5.70 -11.96 -18.06
N LEU A 64 -5.25 -12.25 -19.28
CA LEU A 64 -5.93 -13.13 -20.22
C LEU A 64 -5.71 -14.60 -19.89
N ASN A 65 -4.56 -14.93 -19.28
CA ASN A 65 -4.16 -16.31 -19.02
C ASN A 65 -4.16 -16.60 -17.52
N GLU A 66 -4.94 -17.61 -17.09
CA GLU A 66 -5.01 -18.03 -15.69
C GLU A 66 -3.65 -18.47 -15.13
N LYS A 67 -2.79 -19.07 -15.97
CA LYS A 67 -1.42 -19.44 -15.56
C LYS A 67 -0.58 -18.22 -15.18
N ALA A 68 -0.75 -17.11 -15.91
CA ALA A 68 -0.04 -15.88 -15.60
C ALA A 68 -0.59 -15.28 -14.30
N LEU A 69 -1.91 -15.31 -14.10
CA LEU A 69 -2.55 -14.83 -12.88
C LEU A 69 -2.04 -15.59 -11.64
N ALA A 70 -2.02 -16.92 -11.69
CA ALA A 70 -1.50 -17.76 -10.62
C ALA A 70 -0.01 -17.48 -10.32
N ASN A 71 0.81 -17.26 -11.36
CA ASN A 71 2.21 -16.87 -11.17
C ASN A 71 2.34 -15.50 -10.49
N GLY A 72 1.51 -14.52 -10.88
CA GLY A 72 1.46 -13.20 -10.27
C GLY A 72 1.10 -13.27 -8.78
N GLU A 73 0.08 -14.06 -8.43
CA GLU A 73 -0.31 -14.33 -7.05
C GLU A 73 0.83 -14.96 -6.25
N GLN A 74 1.50 -15.99 -6.79
CA GLN A 74 2.65 -16.62 -6.12
C GLN A 74 3.78 -15.63 -5.83
N ILE A 75 4.08 -14.73 -6.76
CA ILE A 75 5.10 -13.69 -6.57
C ILE A 75 4.70 -12.75 -5.44
N ILE A 76 3.44 -12.31 -5.42
CA ILE A 76 2.90 -11.45 -4.35
C ILE A 76 2.97 -12.15 -3.00
N HIS A 77 2.52 -13.41 -2.90
CA HIS A 77 2.57 -14.20 -1.67
C HIS A 77 4.01 -14.37 -1.15
N LYS A 78 4.97 -14.69 -2.03
CA LYS A 78 6.38 -14.84 -1.64
C LYS A 78 6.97 -13.54 -1.12
N SER A 79 6.66 -12.43 -1.78
CA SER A 79 7.12 -11.11 -1.39
C SER A 79 6.50 -10.68 -0.06
N LEU A 80 5.21 -10.94 0.12
CA LEU A 80 4.49 -10.61 1.35
C LEU A 80 4.96 -11.47 2.53
N ALA A 81 5.24 -12.77 2.34
CA ALA A 81 5.87 -13.62 3.34
C ALA A 81 7.24 -13.10 3.79
N ARG A 82 8.04 -12.53 2.87
CA ARG A 82 9.32 -11.89 3.22
C ARG A 82 9.12 -10.63 4.05
N VAL A 83 8.13 -9.80 3.71
CA VAL A 83 7.80 -8.58 4.46
C VAL A 83 7.25 -8.94 5.85
N ALA A 84 6.40 -9.96 5.93
CA ALA A 84 5.80 -10.45 7.17
C ALA A 84 6.87 -10.94 8.16
N LYS A 85 7.84 -11.76 7.69
CA LYS A 85 8.99 -12.19 8.50
C LYS A 85 9.85 -11.03 9.02
N LYS A 86 9.97 -9.94 8.25
CA LYS A 86 10.75 -8.76 8.65
C LYS A 86 10.00 -7.88 9.66
N LYS A 87 8.66 -7.79 9.56
CA LYS A 87 7.84 -6.96 10.44
C LYS A 87 7.42 -7.68 11.73
N PHE A 88 7.23 -9.00 11.67
CA PHE A 88 6.78 -9.83 12.79
C PHE A 88 7.69 -11.06 12.89
N PRO A 89 8.83 -10.96 13.59
CA PRO A 89 9.74 -12.09 13.74
C PRO A 89 9.15 -13.25 14.58
N ASP A 90 8.23 -12.97 15.51
CA ASP A 90 7.87 -13.91 16.59
C ASP A 90 6.38 -14.34 16.64
N GLN A 91 5.51 -13.91 15.71
CA GLN A 91 4.10 -14.34 15.67
C GLN A 91 3.69 -14.82 14.28
N VAL A 92 3.52 -16.14 14.16
CA VAL A 92 3.10 -16.84 12.93
C VAL A 92 1.62 -16.53 12.61
N ASP A 93 0.81 -16.29 13.63
CA ASP A 93 -0.63 -16.02 13.49
C ASP A 93 -0.88 -14.65 12.85
N ALA A 94 -0.15 -13.62 13.28
CA ALA A 94 -0.22 -12.30 12.67
C ALA A 94 0.26 -12.30 11.22
N GLN A 95 1.25 -13.14 10.86
CA GLN A 95 1.71 -13.23 9.47
C GLN A 95 0.61 -13.71 8.53
N ASN A 96 -0.21 -14.68 8.95
CA ASN A 96 -1.30 -15.25 8.13
C ASN A 96 -2.44 -14.26 7.91
N ASP A 97 -2.76 -13.44 8.92
CA ASP A 97 -3.79 -12.41 8.80
C ASP A 97 -3.37 -11.28 7.84
N PHE A 98 -2.08 -10.93 7.80
CA PHE A 98 -1.55 -9.97 6.82
C PHE A 98 -1.56 -10.49 5.38
N ILE A 99 -1.58 -11.81 5.15
CA ILE A 99 -1.63 -12.40 3.80
C ILE A 99 -3.07 -12.53 3.29
N LYS A 100 -4.05 -12.67 4.19
CA LYS A 100 -5.46 -12.89 3.84
C LYS A 100 -6.32 -11.62 3.80
N GLY A 101 -5.77 -10.48 4.23
CA GLY A 101 -6.46 -9.19 4.28
C GLY A 101 -6.67 -8.54 2.91
#